data_AF-A0A931Y6J3-F1
#
_entry.id   AF-A0A931Y6J3-F1
#
_cell.length_a   1.000
_cell.length_b   1.000
_cell.length_c   1.000
_cell.angle_alpha   90.00
_cell.angle_beta   90.00
_cell.angle_gamma   90.00
#
_symmetry.space_group_name_H-M   'P 1'
#
loop_
_entity.id
_entity.type
_entity.pdbx_description
1 polymer ?
#
loop_
_entity_poly.entity_id
_entity_poly.type
_entity_poly.pdbx_seq_one_letter_code
_entity_poly.pdbx_strand_id
1 'polypeptide(L)'
;KMSMDFRGDPSSALMEVLDPEQNHTFSDHYLEVEFDLSDVMFITTSNIQDNIPEPLQDRMEIIKLPGYTEYEKVQIATRFLIKKQIKSNGLKGHNLSFSEDAVMNIIRKYTREAGVRNLEREIARICRKVAREVVTKGESYMVRISPNNLHKFLGPPQYPDDRIEMKNGVGVATGLAWTEVGGDIMSVESSVVKGKGNLTLTGKLGDMMKESAHAALTYIRSRARQLRISEDFYRKVDIHIHVPEGAIPKDGPSAGITMGCALVSNLTRRPVRKDVAMTGEITLRGNILPIGGLKSKILAAHRARMKTVLIPRENEKDLEDIPKNVRKELDIKLVNNMDEVLKIALMEGKK
;
A
#
# COMPACT_ATOMS: atom_id res chain seq x y z
N LYS A 1 -6.80 22.26 10.01
CA LYS A 1 -6.27 22.62 8.68
C LYS A 1 -5.45 23.88 8.91
N MET A 2 -4.12 23.79 8.86
CA MET A 2 -3.26 24.98 8.90
C MET A 2 -3.32 25.60 7.50
N SER A 3 -4.09 26.66 7.29
CA SER A 3 -3.92 27.52 6.11
C SER A 3 -3.37 28.85 6.58
N MET A 4 -2.40 29.37 5.82
CA MET A 4 -1.98 30.75 5.92
C MET A 4 -3.14 31.62 5.43
N ASP A 5 -4.01 32.03 6.34
CA ASP A 5 -5.01 33.04 6.04
C ASP A 5 -4.47 34.42 6.43
N PHE A 6 -5.11 35.47 5.92
CA PHE A 6 -4.77 36.90 6.00
C PHE A 6 -4.50 37.49 7.41
N ARG A 7 -4.47 36.68 8.48
CA ARG A 7 -4.38 37.08 9.90
C ARG A 7 -3.09 36.65 10.62
N GLY A 8 -2.11 36.08 9.92
CA GLY A 8 -0.84 35.62 10.50
C GLY A 8 -0.68 34.10 10.42
N ASP A 9 0.46 33.59 10.88
CA ASP A 9 0.73 32.16 10.89
C ASP A 9 0.22 31.52 12.20
N PRO A 10 -0.89 30.76 12.18
CA PRO A 10 -1.40 30.09 13.37
C PRO A 10 -0.44 29.04 13.93
N SER A 11 0.65 28.70 13.22
CA SER A 11 1.70 27.85 13.74
C SER A 11 2.41 28.48 14.94
N SER A 12 2.56 29.80 15.01
CA SER A 12 3.23 30.47 16.12
C SER A 12 2.42 30.39 17.42
N ALA A 13 1.10 30.56 17.32
CA ALA A 13 0.20 30.38 18.46
C ALA A 13 0.20 28.93 18.96
N LEU A 14 0.30 27.95 18.05
CA LEU A 14 0.46 26.55 18.44
C LEU A 14 1.82 26.27 19.07
N MET A 15 2.89 26.96 18.65
CA MET A 15 4.19 26.84 19.31
C MET A 15 4.13 27.34 20.75
N GLU A 16 3.48 28.48 21.01
CA GLU A 16 3.33 29.04 22.36
C GLU A 16 2.53 28.11 23.28
N VAL A 17 1.42 27.54 22.79
CA VAL A 17 0.56 26.63 23.56
C VAL A 17 1.20 25.28 23.83
N LEU A 18 1.99 24.77 22.88
CA LEU A 18 2.57 23.42 22.94
C LEU A 18 3.99 23.41 23.52
N ASP A 19 4.60 24.58 23.74
CA ASP A 19 5.90 24.68 24.40
C ASP A 19 5.74 24.54 25.91
N PRO A 20 6.29 23.48 26.54
CA PRO A 20 6.30 23.36 28.00
C PRO A 20 6.98 24.53 28.71
N GLU A 21 7.84 25.30 28.01
CA GLU A 21 8.49 26.48 28.57
C GLU A 21 7.62 27.75 28.49
N GLN A 22 6.57 27.78 27.66
CA GLN A 22 5.76 29.00 27.43
C GLN A 22 4.28 28.83 27.82
N ASN A 23 3.80 27.59 27.90
CA ASN A 23 2.38 27.29 28.11
C ASN A 23 1.83 27.72 29.49
N HIS A 24 2.68 28.09 30.45
CA HIS A 24 2.29 28.59 31.78
C HIS A 24 1.81 30.06 31.77
N THR A 25 2.13 30.82 30.72
CA THR A 25 1.77 32.24 30.56
C THR A 25 1.07 32.51 29.22
N PHE A 26 0.30 31.53 28.72
CA PHE A 26 -0.36 31.67 27.42
C PHE A 26 -1.35 32.85 27.45
N SER A 27 -1.23 33.77 26.49
CA SER A 27 -2.11 34.95 26.42
C SER A 27 -3.03 34.89 25.21
N ASP A 28 -4.33 34.84 25.46
CA ASP A 28 -5.34 34.91 24.41
C ASP A 28 -5.66 36.38 24.06
N HIS A 29 -5.73 36.71 22.77
CA HIS A 29 -5.96 38.07 22.29
C HIS A 29 -7.34 38.65 22.66
N TYR A 30 -8.32 37.83 23.03
CA TYR A 30 -9.64 38.31 23.46
C TYR A 30 -9.69 38.53 24.96
N LEU A 31 -9.08 37.62 25.73
CA LEU A 31 -9.11 37.69 27.19
C LEU A 31 -8.03 38.60 27.77
N GLU A 32 -6.89 38.77 27.09
CA GLU A 32 -5.74 39.58 27.51
C GLU A 32 -5.26 39.28 28.95
N VAL A 33 -5.50 38.05 29.40
CA VAL A 33 -5.06 37.53 30.71
C VAL A 33 -4.26 36.27 30.45
N GLU A 34 -3.18 36.09 31.20
CA GLU A 34 -2.33 34.89 31.14
C GLU A 34 -3.08 33.68 31.72
N PHE A 35 -3.01 32.55 31.01
CA PHE A 35 -3.54 31.26 31.43
C PHE A 35 -2.42 30.24 31.55
N ASP A 36 -2.50 29.44 32.61
CA ASP A 36 -1.62 28.30 32.80
C ASP A 36 -2.21 27.05 32.13
N LEU A 37 -1.52 26.55 31.11
CA LEU A 37 -1.84 25.32 30.37
C LEU A 37 -0.83 24.20 30.64
N SER A 38 0.04 24.34 31.64
CA SER A 38 1.11 23.37 31.94
C SER A 38 0.60 21.96 32.21
N ASP A 39 -0.56 21.84 32.87
CA ASP A 39 -1.18 20.56 33.24
C ASP A 39 -2.10 19.98 32.15
N VAL A 40 -2.19 20.63 30.99
CA VAL A 40 -3.07 20.20 29.90
C VAL A 40 -2.37 19.15 29.03
N MET A 41 -2.98 17.96 28.94
CA MET A 41 -2.50 16.92 28.02
C MET A 41 -3.00 17.22 26.59
N PHE A 42 -2.06 17.55 25.70
CA PHE A 42 -2.35 17.75 24.28
C PHE A 42 -2.22 16.45 23.49
N ILE A 43 -3.23 16.14 22.68
CA ILE A 43 -3.20 15.04 21.70
C ILE A 43 -3.50 15.63 20.33
N THR A 44 -2.52 15.59 19.43
CA THR A 44 -2.65 16.07 18.05
C THR A 44 -2.76 14.90 17.09
N THR A 45 -3.42 15.10 15.94
CA THR A 45 -3.55 14.07 14.90
C THR A 45 -3.20 14.64 13.54
N SER A 46 -2.36 13.93 12.78
CA SER A 46 -2.06 14.24 11.38
C SER A 46 -2.12 12.99 10.52
N ASN A 47 -2.46 13.16 9.24
CA ASN A 47 -2.41 12.08 8.25
C ASN A 47 -1.02 11.98 7.58
N ILE A 48 -0.31 13.09 7.45
CA ILE A 48 0.98 13.20 6.76
C ILE A 48 1.93 13.97 7.67
N GLN A 49 3.02 13.34 8.09
CA GLN A 49 4.01 13.92 8.99
C GLN A 49 4.72 15.11 8.33
N ASP A 50 5.06 15.02 7.05
CA ASP A 50 5.81 16.04 6.30
C ASP A 50 5.11 17.42 6.23
N ASN A 51 3.80 17.46 6.48
CA ASN A 51 3.03 18.70 6.52
C ASN A 51 3.10 19.41 7.90
N ILE A 52 3.71 18.78 8.91
CA ILE A 52 3.86 19.36 10.24
C ILE A 52 5.16 20.17 10.26
N PRO A 53 5.15 21.45 10.70
CA PRO A 53 6.36 22.23 10.87
C PRO A 53 7.40 21.52 11.75
N GLU A 54 8.66 21.50 11.32
CA GLU A 54 9.78 20.86 12.04
C GLU A 54 9.89 21.27 13.52
N PRO A 55 9.73 22.56 13.90
CA PRO A 55 9.80 22.96 15.31
C PRO A 55 8.71 22.34 16.20
N LEU A 56 7.55 21.99 15.63
CA LEU A 56 6.50 21.28 16.36
C LEU A 56 6.79 19.78 16.44
N GLN A 57 7.43 19.20 15.42
CA GLN A 57 7.80 17.79 15.44
C GLN A 57 8.82 17.49 16.53
N ASP A 58 9.81 18.36 16.72
CA ASP A 58 10.85 18.21 17.75
C ASP A 58 10.29 18.23 19.18
N ARG A 59 9.11 18.82 19.36
CA ARG A 59 8.44 19.00 20.66
C ARG A 59 7.29 18.00 20.88
N MET A 60 7.12 17.03 19.99
CA MET A 60 6.05 16.05 20.04
C MET A 60 6.58 14.63 20.03
N GLU A 61 5.95 13.75 20.80
CA GLU A 61 6.13 12.31 20.59
C GLU A 61 5.28 11.85 19.41
N ILE A 62 5.94 11.41 18.33
CA ILE A 62 5.26 10.98 17.11
C ILE A 62 4.94 9.48 17.17
N ILE A 63 3.67 9.17 17.41
CA ILE A 63 3.16 7.80 17.36
C ILE A 63 2.56 7.50 15.98
N LYS A 64 3.22 6.65 15.20
CA LYS A 64 2.76 6.26 13.86
C LYS A 64 1.69 5.17 13.96
N LEU A 65 0.48 5.46 13.48
CA LEU A 65 -0.63 4.51 13.41
C LEU A 65 -0.77 3.94 11.99
N PRO A 66 -0.29 2.71 11.73
CA PRO A 66 -0.47 2.10 10.42
C PRO A 66 -1.92 1.74 10.16
N GLY A 67 -2.26 1.53 8.88
CA GLY A 67 -3.57 1.00 8.49
C GLY A 67 -3.83 -0.41 9.02
N TYR A 68 -5.09 -0.83 8.91
CA TYR A 68 -5.54 -2.14 9.39
C TYR A 68 -5.42 -3.22 8.31
N THR A 69 -5.04 -4.41 8.73
CA THR A 69 -5.15 -5.64 7.93
C THR A 69 -6.63 -6.00 7.68
N GLU A 70 -6.93 -6.80 6.66
CA GLU A 70 -8.30 -7.26 6.40
C GLU A 70 -8.92 -7.96 7.62
N TYR A 71 -8.12 -8.80 8.31
CA TYR A 71 -8.55 -9.50 9.51
C TYR A 71 -8.85 -8.55 10.67
N GLU A 72 -7.99 -7.54 10.89
CA GLU A 72 -8.25 -6.49 11.88
C GLU A 72 -9.52 -5.71 11.53
N LYS A 73 -9.73 -5.36 10.25
CA LYS A 73 -10.95 -4.69 9.80
C LYS A 73 -12.20 -5.54 10.03
N VAL A 74 -12.15 -6.85 9.80
CA VAL A 74 -13.27 -7.76 10.10
C VAL A 74 -13.58 -7.74 11.60
N GLN A 75 -12.57 -7.79 12.45
CA GLN A 75 -12.76 -7.73 13.91
C GLN A 75 -13.29 -6.38 14.36
N ILE A 76 -12.78 -5.27 13.82
CA ILE A 76 -13.27 -3.91 14.10
C ILE A 76 -14.73 -3.77 13.68
N ALA A 77 -15.08 -4.25 12.48
CA ALA A 77 -16.44 -4.21 11.98
C ALA A 77 -17.41 -5.02 12.85
N THR A 78 -17.03 -6.25 13.20
CA THR A 78 -17.87 -7.18 13.99
C THR A 78 -18.03 -6.71 15.43
N ARG A 79 -16.96 -6.21 16.06
CA ARG A 79 -16.98 -5.78 17.47
C ARG A 79 -17.62 -4.41 17.66
N PHE A 80 -17.38 -3.48 16.73
CA PHE A 80 -17.74 -2.07 16.91
C PHE A 80 -18.67 -1.53 15.82
N LEU A 81 -18.28 -1.55 14.55
CA LEU A 81 -18.99 -0.80 13.50
C LEU A 81 -20.41 -1.31 13.26
N ILE A 82 -20.60 -2.63 13.20
CA ILE A 82 -21.92 -3.24 12.98
C ILE A 82 -22.87 -2.87 14.13
N LYS A 83 -22.42 -3.03 15.38
CA LYS A 83 -23.22 -2.69 16.57
C LYS A 83 -23.59 -1.20 16.60
N LYS A 84 -22.61 -0.34 16.32
CA LYS A 84 -22.80 1.12 16.24
C LYS A 84 -23.83 1.46 15.17
N GLN A 85 -23.69 0.91 13.95
CA GLN A 85 -24.59 1.22 12.84
C GLN A 85 -25.99 0.65 13.01
N ILE A 86 -26.14 -0.54 13.61
CA ILE A 86 -27.46 -1.09 13.97
C ILE A 86 -28.19 -0.11 14.92
N LYS A 87 -27.52 0.33 15.99
CA LYS A 87 -28.08 1.28 16.97
C LYS A 87 -28.40 2.64 16.34
N SER A 88 -27.47 3.22 15.57
CA SER A 88 -27.66 4.53 14.94
C SER A 88 -28.77 4.57 13.89
N ASN A 89 -29.14 3.43 13.29
CA ASN A 89 -30.24 3.34 12.32
C ASN A 89 -31.54 2.82 12.97
N GLY A 90 -31.62 2.74 14.30
CA GLY A 90 -32.84 2.33 15.01
C GLY A 90 -33.24 0.86 14.84
N LEU A 91 -32.33 0.00 14.38
CA LEU A 91 -32.57 -1.43 14.24
C LEU A 91 -32.36 -2.15 15.57
N LYS A 92 -33.15 -3.21 15.83
CA LYS A 92 -32.91 -4.12 16.96
C LYS A 92 -31.87 -5.16 16.54
N GLY A 93 -31.12 -5.71 17.50
CA GLY A 93 -30.01 -6.64 17.23
C GLY A 93 -30.41 -7.94 16.50
N HIS A 94 -31.69 -8.32 16.52
CA HIS A 94 -32.20 -9.48 15.79
C HIS A 94 -32.57 -9.15 14.33
N ASN A 95 -32.77 -7.89 13.95
CA ASN A 95 -33.19 -7.55 12.59
C ASN A 95 -32.09 -7.79 11.55
N LEU A 96 -30.81 -7.72 11.96
CA LEU A 96 -29.68 -7.76 11.05
C LEU A 96 -28.48 -8.50 11.65
N SER A 97 -27.97 -9.48 10.91
CA SER A 97 -26.70 -10.15 11.21
C SER A 97 -25.81 -10.21 9.98
N PHE A 98 -24.50 -10.23 10.19
CA PHE A 98 -23.50 -10.38 9.12
C PHE A 98 -22.70 -11.65 9.36
N SER A 99 -22.46 -12.44 8.32
CA SER A 99 -21.40 -13.46 8.38
C SER A 99 -20.03 -12.79 8.24
N GLU A 100 -18.98 -13.37 8.84
CA GLU A 100 -17.61 -12.85 8.71
C GLU A 100 -17.18 -12.79 7.24
N ASP A 101 -17.52 -13.80 6.43
CA ASP A 101 -17.25 -13.82 4.99
C ASP A 101 -17.94 -12.67 4.24
N ALA A 102 -19.10 -12.22 4.69
CA ALA A 102 -19.79 -11.09 4.06
C ALA A 102 -19.03 -9.79 4.35
N VAL A 103 -18.59 -9.58 5.59
CA VAL A 103 -17.75 -8.43 5.97
C VAL A 103 -16.45 -8.44 5.18
N MET A 104 -15.81 -9.61 5.05
CA MET A 104 -14.60 -9.78 4.23
C MET A 104 -14.85 -9.41 2.75
N ASN A 105 -16.00 -9.81 2.18
CA ASN A 105 -16.36 -9.41 0.81
C ASN A 105 -16.64 -7.91 0.68
N ILE A 106 -17.24 -7.26 1.69
CA ILE A 106 -17.40 -5.79 1.71
C ILE A 106 -16.02 -5.13 1.64
N ILE A 107 -15.09 -5.57 2.50
CA ILE A 107 -13.73 -5.04 2.56
C ILE A 107 -13.05 -5.17 1.20
N ARG A 108 -13.11 -6.35 0.56
CA ARG A 108 -12.39 -6.62 -0.69
C ARG A 108 -13.03 -5.99 -1.94
N LYS A 109 -14.35 -6.00 -2.04
CA LYS A 109 -15.07 -5.70 -3.30
C LYS A 109 -15.74 -4.33 -3.31
N TYR A 110 -15.91 -3.70 -2.15
CA TYR A 110 -16.65 -2.46 -2.01
C TYR A 110 -15.86 -1.37 -1.28
N THR A 111 -14.63 -1.64 -0.81
CA THR A 111 -13.77 -0.64 -0.18
C THR A 111 -12.32 -0.73 -0.69
N ARG A 112 -11.62 0.40 -0.77
CA ARG A 112 -10.17 0.47 -0.99
C ARG A 112 -9.60 1.62 -0.17
N GLU A 113 -9.17 1.28 1.06
CA GLU A 113 -8.66 2.25 2.05
C GLU A 113 -7.73 1.54 3.05
N ALA A 114 -6.91 2.29 3.79
CA ALA A 114 -6.12 1.77 4.91
C ALA A 114 -6.96 1.65 6.21
N GLY A 115 -7.91 2.58 6.40
CA GLY A 115 -8.80 2.64 7.55
C GLY A 115 -10.09 1.83 7.38
N VAL A 116 -11.15 2.24 8.07
CA VAL A 116 -12.48 1.60 8.05
C VAL A 116 -13.62 2.58 7.76
N ARG A 117 -13.33 3.74 7.17
CA ARG A 117 -14.33 4.81 6.97
C ARG A 117 -15.32 4.45 5.87
N ASN A 118 -14.84 3.96 4.74
CA ASN A 118 -15.70 3.45 3.67
C ASN A 118 -16.36 2.14 4.08
N LEU A 119 -15.68 1.29 4.85
CA LEU A 119 -16.28 0.09 5.44
C LEU A 119 -17.50 0.44 6.33
N GLU A 120 -17.37 1.43 7.21
CA GLU A 120 -18.49 1.91 8.03
C GLU A 120 -19.63 2.48 7.17
N ARG A 121 -19.31 3.23 6.09
CA ARG A 121 -20.31 3.77 5.15
C ARG A 121 -21.10 2.67 4.44
N GLU A 122 -20.43 1.63 3.96
CA GLU A 122 -21.10 0.50 3.28
C GLU A 122 -21.97 -0.29 4.26
N ILE A 123 -21.49 -0.54 5.49
CA ILE A 123 -22.30 -1.16 6.55
C ILE A 123 -23.53 -0.28 6.85
N ALA A 124 -23.37 1.03 6.98
CA ALA A 124 -24.47 1.96 7.22
C ALA A 124 -25.49 1.94 6.07
N ARG A 125 -25.04 1.81 4.81
CA ARG A 125 -25.89 1.70 3.63
C ARG A 125 -26.75 0.43 3.67
N ILE A 126 -26.17 -0.69 4.10
CA ILE A 126 -26.91 -1.95 4.31
C ILE A 126 -27.94 -1.75 5.43
N CYS A 127 -27.55 -1.20 6.57
CA CYS A 127 -28.46 -0.93 7.69
C CYS A 127 -29.65 -0.06 7.26
N ARG A 128 -29.43 1.03 6.51
CA ARG A 128 -30.52 1.89 6.00
C ARG A 128 -31.50 1.13 5.10
N LYS A 129 -30.99 0.27 4.21
CA LYS A 129 -31.85 -0.57 3.36
C LYS A 129 -32.69 -1.53 4.18
N VAL A 130 -32.08 -2.19 5.18
CA VAL A 130 -32.80 -3.12 6.07
C VAL A 130 -33.82 -2.37 6.92
N ALA A 131 -33.51 -1.18 7.42
CA ALA A 131 -34.47 -0.35 8.16
C ALA A 131 -35.73 -0.03 7.34
N ARG A 132 -35.58 0.30 6.05
CA ARG A 132 -36.71 0.47 5.14
C ARG A 132 -37.54 -0.81 4.99
N GLU A 133 -36.90 -1.98 4.92
CA GLU A 133 -37.59 -3.26 4.85
C GLU A 133 -38.33 -3.60 6.15
N VAL A 134 -37.76 -3.28 7.32
CA VAL A 134 -38.44 -3.47 8.63
C VAL A 134 -39.68 -2.59 8.74
N VAL A 135 -39.61 -1.33 8.30
CA VAL A 135 -40.79 -0.43 8.31
C VAL A 135 -41.89 -0.93 7.36
N THR A 136 -41.52 -1.52 6.23
CA THR A 136 -42.49 -1.98 5.20
C THR A 136 -43.04 -3.38 5.45
N LYS A 137 -42.25 -4.29 6.04
CA LYS A 137 -42.62 -5.70 6.27
C LYS A 137 -42.96 -6.02 7.73
N GLY A 138 -42.71 -5.09 8.65
CA GLY A 138 -42.98 -5.23 10.08
C GLY A 138 -41.73 -5.48 10.93
N GLU A 139 -41.87 -5.25 12.25
CA GLU A 139 -40.75 -5.29 13.21
C GLU A 139 -40.02 -6.64 13.30
N SER A 140 -40.70 -7.74 12.97
CA SER A 140 -40.13 -9.09 13.00
C SER A 140 -39.24 -9.41 11.80
N TYR A 141 -39.12 -8.49 10.84
CA TYR A 141 -38.31 -8.71 9.66
C TYR A 141 -36.82 -8.87 10.03
N MET A 142 -36.21 -9.94 9.55
CA MET A 142 -34.83 -10.32 9.84
C MET A 142 -34.08 -10.62 8.55
N VAL A 143 -32.85 -10.14 8.47
CA VAL A 143 -31.94 -10.43 7.35
C VAL A 143 -30.59 -10.89 7.88
N ARG A 144 -30.08 -11.97 7.29
CA ARG A 144 -28.69 -12.37 7.41
C ARG A 144 -27.93 -12.01 6.15
N ILE A 145 -26.94 -11.13 6.27
CA ILE A 145 -26.06 -10.73 5.17
C ILE A 145 -25.00 -11.80 4.98
N SER A 146 -24.91 -12.29 3.76
CA SER A 146 -23.97 -13.32 3.30
C SER A 146 -23.32 -12.87 1.99
N PRO A 147 -22.20 -13.48 1.56
CA PRO A 147 -21.58 -13.14 0.28
C PRO A 147 -22.55 -13.19 -0.92
N ASN A 148 -23.50 -14.13 -0.90
CA ASN A 148 -24.42 -14.37 -2.02
C ASN A 148 -25.49 -13.29 -2.16
N ASN A 149 -25.94 -12.67 -1.07
CA ASN A 149 -27.00 -11.65 -1.11
C ASN A 149 -26.48 -10.20 -1.02
N LEU A 150 -25.17 -10.01 -0.83
CA LEU A 150 -24.54 -8.70 -0.64
C LEU A 150 -24.84 -7.73 -1.80
N HIS A 151 -24.85 -8.23 -3.04
CA HIS A 151 -25.13 -7.44 -4.24
C HIS A 151 -26.53 -6.81 -4.24
N LYS A 152 -27.52 -7.41 -3.57
CA LYS A 152 -28.87 -6.85 -3.43
C LYS A 152 -28.86 -5.54 -2.63
N PHE A 153 -27.92 -5.42 -1.69
CA PHE A 153 -27.80 -4.27 -0.80
C PHE A 153 -26.80 -3.24 -1.33
N LEU A 154 -25.65 -3.66 -1.86
CA LEU A 154 -24.59 -2.73 -2.28
C LEU A 154 -24.52 -2.49 -3.79
N GLY A 155 -25.21 -3.31 -4.59
CA GLY A 155 -25.07 -3.33 -6.05
C GLY A 155 -23.91 -4.23 -6.51
N PRO A 156 -23.51 -4.16 -7.79
CA PRO A 156 -22.37 -4.91 -8.29
C PRO A 156 -21.07 -4.52 -7.55
N PRO A 157 -20.08 -5.44 -7.45
CA PRO A 157 -18.76 -5.13 -6.93
C PRO A 157 -18.16 -3.87 -7.58
N GLN A 158 -17.61 -2.97 -6.78
CA GLN A 158 -16.99 -1.73 -7.27
C GLN A 158 -15.53 -1.95 -7.65
N TYR A 159 -14.85 -2.85 -6.94
CA TYR A 159 -13.47 -3.21 -7.19
C TYR A 159 -13.39 -4.64 -7.76
N PRO A 160 -12.63 -4.85 -8.85
CA PRO A 160 -12.38 -6.19 -9.37
C PRO A 160 -11.62 -7.02 -8.33
N ASP A 161 -11.77 -8.35 -8.38
CA ASP A 161 -10.94 -9.24 -7.58
C ASP A 161 -9.47 -9.02 -7.97
N ASP A 162 -8.58 -8.84 -6.98
CA ASP A 162 -7.11 -8.71 -7.17
C ASP A 162 -6.45 -10.01 -7.72
N ARG A 163 -7.24 -10.92 -8.30
CA ARG A 163 -6.74 -12.13 -8.94
C ARG A 163 -5.99 -11.76 -10.20
N ILE A 164 -4.68 -11.66 -10.06
CA ILE A 164 -3.74 -11.62 -11.16
C ILE A 164 -3.91 -12.90 -11.99
N GLU A 165 -4.06 -12.75 -13.31
CA GLU A 165 -4.03 -13.89 -14.22
C GLU A 165 -2.67 -14.61 -14.07
N MET A 166 -2.68 -15.84 -13.55
CA MET A 166 -1.48 -16.60 -13.19
C MET A 166 -0.82 -17.26 -14.41
N LYS A 167 -0.52 -16.49 -15.46
CA LYS A 167 0.30 -16.95 -16.57
C LYS A 167 1.69 -16.34 -16.46
N ASN A 168 2.71 -17.19 -16.48
CA ASN A 168 4.10 -16.76 -16.57
C ASN A 168 4.32 -16.04 -17.90
N GLY A 169 5.06 -14.95 -17.87
CA GLY A 169 5.23 -14.05 -19.01
C GLY A 169 6.67 -13.61 -19.18
N VAL A 170 7.07 -13.35 -20.41
CA VAL A 170 8.37 -12.75 -20.73
C VAL A 170 8.25 -11.23 -20.64
N GLY A 171 9.19 -10.59 -19.96
CA GLY A 171 9.25 -9.14 -19.86
C GLY A 171 8.29 -8.52 -18.84
N VAL A 172 7.62 -9.33 -18.00
CA VAL A 172 6.65 -8.84 -17.01
C VAL A 172 7.01 -9.41 -15.63
N ALA A 173 7.28 -8.55 -14.66
CA ALA A 173 7.59 -8.95 -13.27
C ALA A 173 6.58 -8.35 -12.28
N THR A 174 6.30 -9.05 -11.20
CA THR A 174 5.36 -8.62 -10.15
C THR A 174 6.13 -7.93 -9.02
N GLY A 175 5.86 -6.65 -8.79
CA GLY A 175 6.45 -5.84 -7.73
C GLY A 175 5.45 -5.49 -6.62
N LEU A 176 5.96 -5.17 -5.44
CA LEU A 176 5.14 -4.69 -4.31
C LEU A 176 5.30 -3.18 -4.12
N ALA A 177 4.17 -2.48 -4.11
CA ALA A 177 4.09 -1.04 -3.94
C ALA A 177 3.68 -0.69 -2.50
N TRP A 178 4.14 0.46 -2.04
CA TRP A 178 3.51 1.16 -0.92
C TRP A 178 2.73 2.35 -1.47
N THR A 179 1.47 2.47 -1.07
CA THR A 179 0.61 3.61 -1.41
C THR A 179 0.00 4.17 -0.13
N GLU A 180 -0.53 5.39 -0.19
CA GLU A 180 -1.22 6.03 0.95
C GLU A 180 -2.42 5.22 1.47
N VAL A 181 -3.04 4.42 0.61
CA VAL A 181 -4.18 3.55 0.97
C VAL A 181 -3.74 2.15 1.42
N GLY A 182 -2.43 1.89 1.48
CA GLY A 182 -1.83 0.63 1.92
C GLY A 182 -0.93 -0.02 0.85
N GLY A 183 -0.56 -1.28 1.08
CA GLY A 183 0.24 -2.03 0.12
C GLY A 183 -0.57 -2.41 -1.12
N ASP A 184 0.11 -2.44 -2.26
CA ASP A 184 -0.48 -2.88 -3.53
C ASP A 184 0.48 -3.75 -4.34
N ILE A 185 -0.06 -4.44 -5.35
CA ILE A 185 0.75 -5.18 -6.32
C ILE A 185 0.79 -4.41 -7.63
N MET A 186 1.99 -4.23 -8.15
CA MET A 186 2.21 -3.67 -9.48
C MET A 186 2.80 -4.73 -10.41
N SER A 187 2.41 -4.70 -11.69
CA SER A 187 3.10 -5.47 -12.73
C SER A 187 4.01 -4.53 -13.50
N VAL A 188 5.32 -4.73 -13.44
CA VAL A 188 6.28 -3.95 -14.24
C VAL A 188 6.48 -4.67 -15.56
N GLU A 189 6.26 -3.96 -16.65
CA GLU A 189 6.41 -4.46 -18.01
C GLU A 189 7.64 -3.85 -18.67
N SER A 190 8.33 -4.65 -19.46
CA SER A 190 9.47 -4.22 -20.25
C SER A 190 9.29 -4.72 -21.68
N SER A 191 9.60 -3.86 -22.64
CA SER A 191 9.67 -4.18 -24.06
C SER A 191 11.04 -3.82 -24.61
N VAL A 192 11.54 -4.66 -25.51
CA VAL A 192 12.81 -4.46 -26.19
C VAL A 192 12.55 -4.51 -27.68
N VAL A 193 12.85 -3.41 -28.37
CA VAL A 193 12.65 -3.24 -29.81
C VAL A 193 13.97 -2.83 -30.47
N LYS A 194 14.14 -3.08 -31.77
CA LYS A 194 15.33 -2.61 -32.50
C LYS A 194 15.35 -1.08 -32.47
N GLY A 195 16.51 -0.50 -32.17
CA GLY A 195 16.63 0.93 -31.92
C GLY A 195 18.07 1.41 -31.82
N LYS A 196 18.27 2.56 -31.17
CA LYS A 196 19.56 3.26 -31.03
C LYS A 196 20.14 3.23 -29.62
N GLY A 197 19.47 2.59 -28.66
CA GLY A 197 19.90 2.52 -27.25
C GLY A 197 19.09 3.39 -26.29
N ASN A 198 17.91 3.86 -26.67
CA ASN A 198 17.08 4.73 -25.84
C ASN A 198 16.40 3.94 -24.71
N LEU A 199 16.29 4.56 -23.52
CA LEU A 199 15.47 4.07 -22.42
C LEU A 199 14.24 4.97 -22.26
N THR A 200 13.06 4.44 -22.51
CA THR A 200 11.78 5.12 -22.31
C THR A 200 11.10 4.57 -21.06
N LEU A 201 10.67 5.47 -20.18
CA LEU A 201 10.00 5.13 -18.92
C LEU A 201 8.60 5.76 -18.92
N THR A 202 7.58 4.95 -18.65
CA THR A 202 6.17 5.40 -18.64
C THR A 202 5.43 4.87 -17.42
N GLY A 203 4.35 5.56 -17.01
CA GLY A 203 3.60 5.21 -15.79
C GLY A 203 3.61 6.25 -14.67
N LYS A 204 3.93 7.53 -14.99
CA LYS A 204 4.12 8.60 -14.00
C LYS A 204 5.14 8.26 -12.90
N LEU A 205 6.34 7.88 -13.35
CA LEU A 205 7.46 7.60 -12.47
C LEU A 205 8.06 8.88 -11.93
N GLY A 206 8.27 8.94 -10.61
CA GLY A 206 9.08 9.97 -9.97
C GLY A 206 10.57 9.80 -10.27
N ASP A 207 11.40 10.76 -9.86
CA ASP A 207 12.81 10.80 -10.24
C ASP A 207 13.61 9.66 -9.60
N MET A 208 13.32 9.28 -8.35
CA MET A 208 13.99 8.14 -7.70
C MET A 208 13.74 6.81 -8.44
N MET A 209 12.53 6.64 -8.99
CA MET A 209 12.20 5.43 -9.75
C MET A 209 12.90 5.43 -11.12
N LYS A 210 13.07 6.60 -11.76
CA LYS A 210 13.85 6.71 -13.00
C LYS A 210 15.32 6.34 -12.76
N GLU A 211 15.92 6.86 -11.69
CA GLU A 211 17.28 6.51 -11.29
C GLU A 211 17.44 5.01 -11.06
N SER A 212 16.47 4.39 -10.37
CA SER A 212 16.45 2.94 -10.15
C SER A 212 16.38 2.14 -11.45
N ALA A 213 15.62 2.62 -12.45
CA ALA A 213 15.58 1.99 -13.77
C ALA A 213 16.94 2.07 -14.49
N HIS A 214 17.61 3.22 -14.40
CA HIS A 214 18.96 3.40 -14.95
C HIS A 214 20.00 2.53 -14.22
N ALA A 215 19.89 2.38 -12.89
CA ALA A 215 20.76 1.52 -12.11
C ALA A 215 20.60 0.04 -12.51
N ALA A 216 19.35 -0.42 -12.66
CA ALA A 216 19.05 -1.76 -13.14
C ALA A 216 19.63 -2.02 -14.54
N LEU A 217 19.46 -1.08 -15.48
CA LEU A 217 20.05 -1.19 -16.82
C LEU A 217 21.59 -1.26 -16.76
N THR A 218 22.21 -0.47 -15.90
CA THR A 218 23.67 -0.44 -15.74
C THR A 218 24.21 -1.75 -15.16
N TYR A 219 23.53 -2.31 -14.16
CA TYR A 219 23.86 -3.64 -13.63
C TYR A 219 23.74 -4.72 -14.72
N ILE A 220 22.68 -4.70 -15.54
CA ILE A 220 22.52 -5.68 -16.63
C ILE A 220 23.66 -5.55 -17.66
N ARG A 221 24.07 -4.32 -17.98
CA ARG A 221 25.21 -4.07 -18.87
C ARG A 221 26.52 -4.65 -18.30
N SER A 222 26.79 -4.46 -17.01
CA SER A 222 28.01 -4.98 -16.38
C SER A 222 28.02 -6.52 -16.29
N ARG A 223 26.85 -7.16 -16.35
CA ARG A 223 26.67 -8.61 -16.25
C ARG A 223 26.26 -9.29 -17.56
N ALA A 224 26.27 -8.58 -18.69
CA ALA A 224 25.72 -9.07 -19.97
C ALA A 224 26.25 -10.46 -20.37
N ARG A 225 27.56 -10.67 -20.29
CA ARG A 225 28.21 -11.96 -20.60
C ARG A 225 27.72 -13.10 -19.71
N GLN A 226 27.58 -12.86 -18.41
CA GLN A 226 27.14 -13.87 -17.44
C GLN A 226 25.65 -14.19 -17.62
N LEU A 227 24.86 -13.19 -18.01
CA LEU A 227 23.43 -13.33 -18.30
C LEU A 227 23.14 -13.89 -19.71
N ARG A 228 24.17 -14.16 -20.52
CA ARG A 228 24.07 -14.59 -21.93
C ARG A 228 23.31 -13.59 -22.80
N ILE A 229 23.53 -12.30 -22.56
CA ILE A 229 22.99 -11.19 -23.35
C ILE A 229 24.14 -10.65 -24.21
N SER A 230 23.82 -10.19 -25.43
CA SER A 230 24.82 -9.54 -26.30
C SER A 230 25.42 -8.32 -25.62
N GLU A 231 26.75 -8.19 -25.54
CA GLU A 231 27.40 -7.08 -24.82
C GLU A 231 27.07 -5.71 -25.43
N ASP A 232 26.70 -5.66 -26.71
CA ASP A 232 26.35 -4.45 -27.44
C ASP A 232 24.84 -4.16 -27.52
N PHE A 233 24.01 -4.92 -26.78
CA PHE A 233 22.54 -4.77 -26.85
C PHE A 233 22.11 -3.31 -26.64
N TYR A 234 22.71 -2.64 -25.64
CA TYR A 234 22.36 -1.27 -25.24
C TYR A 234 22.59 -0.22 -26.33
N ARG A 235 23.24 -0.55 -27.46
CA ARG A 235 23.40 0.34 -28.63
C ARG A 235 22.46 -0.02 -29.78
N LYS A 236 21.91 -1.23 -29.79
CA LYS A 236 21.15 -1.82 -30.91
C LYS A 236 19.65 -1.94 -30.64
N VAL A 237 19.25 -1.82 -29.38
CA VAL A 237 17.85 -1.91 -28.97
C VAL A 237 17.42 -0.70 -28.16
N ASP A 238 16.19 -0.27 -28.38
CA ASP A 238 15.50 0.65 -27.50
C ASP A 238 14.71 -0.17 -26.47
N ILE A 239 14.71 0.31 -25.23
CA ILE A 239 14.10 -0.34 -24.07
C ILE A 239 12.97 0.55 -23.59
N HIS A 240 11.79 -0.03 -23.41
CA HIS A 240 10.65 0.67 -22.84
C HIS A 240 10.21 -0.07 -21.58
N ILE A 241 10.25 0.61 -20.44
CA ILE A 241 9.68 0.12 -19.18
C ILE A 241 8.37 0.85 -18.90
N HIS A 242 7.33 0.07 -18.68
CA HIS A 242 6.00 0.56 -18.31
C HIS A 242 5.63 0.07 -16.92
N VAL A 243 5.24 0.99 -16.06
CA VAL A 243 4.65 0.69 -14.75
C VAL A 243 3.19 1.15 -14.80
N PRO A 244 2.21 0.24 -14.94
CA PRO A 244 0.78 0.57 -15.02
C PRO A 244 0.27 1.33 -13.80
N GLU A 245 -0.95 1.88 -13.89
CA GLU A 245 -1.65 2.72 -12.88
C GLU A 245 -1.17 4.18 -12.81
N GLY A 246 -1.23 4.89 -13.93
CA GLY A 246 -0.78 6.27 -14.10
C GLY A 246 -1.60 7.37 -13.41
N ALA A 247 -2.38 7.09 -12.37
CA ALA A 247 -3.09 8.12 -11.61
C ALA A 247 -2.33 8.55 -10.33
N ILE A 248 -1.60 7.62 -9.70
CA ILE A 248 -0.88 7.85 -8.44
C ILE A 248 0.62 7.94 -8.74
N PRO A 249 1.30 9.03 -8.39
CA PRO A 249 2.76 9.14 -8.55
C PRO A 249 3.46 7.98 -7.85
N LYS A 250 4.36 7.31 -8.56
CA LYS A 250 5.17 6.21 -8.02
C LYS A 250 6.58 6.71 -7.83
N ASP A 251 6.82 7.30 -6.66
CA ASP A 251 8.13 7.80 -6.28
C ASP A 251 8.69 6.97 -5.13
N GLY A 252 9.79 6.26 -5.41
CA GLY A 252 10.42 5.35 -4.46
C GLY A 252 11.31 4.31 -5.17
N PRO A 253 12.52 4.05 -4.66
CA PRO A 253 13.49 3.19 -5.34
C PRO A 253 13.18 1.69 -5.24
N SER A 254 12.15 1.31 -4.47
CA SER A 254 11.86 -0.08 -4.10
C SER A 254 11.38 -1.01 -5.23
N ALA A 255 11.23 -0.50 -6.46
CA ALA A 255 10.90 -1.28 -7.66
C ALA A 255 12.14 -1.65 -8.50
N GLY A 256 13.35 -1.30 -8.06
CA GLY A 256 14.60 -1.51 -8.80
C GLY A 256 14.82 -2.95 -9.23
N ILE A 257 14.68 -3.90 -8.30
CA ILE A 257 14.84 -5.33 -8.61
C ILE A 257 13.73 -5.86 -9.54
N THR A 258 12.52 -5.31 -9.44
CA THR A 258 11.39 -5.68 -10.30
C THR A 258 11.62 -5.25 -11.75
N MET A 259 12.06 -4.01 -11.94
CA MET A 259 12.43 -3.47 -13.26
C MET A 259 13.59 -4.25 -13.88
N GLY A 260 14.63 -4.53 -13.10
CA GLY A 260 15.75 -5.35 -13.56
C GLY A 260 15.32 -6.77 -13.94
N CYS A 261 14.43 -7.40 -13.16
CA CYS A 261 13.93 -8.75 -13.45
C CYS A 261 13.12 -8.80 -14.75
N ALA A 262 12.19 -7.85 -14.94
CA ALA A 262 11.42 -7.73 -16.17
C ALA A 262 12.35 -7.54 -17.38
N LEU A 263 13.33 -6.64 -17.28
CA LEU A 263 14.24 -6.36 -18.38
C LEU A 263 15.15 -7.55 -18.72
N VAL A 264 15.73 -8.23 -17.72
CA VAL A 264 16.51 -9.46 -17.95
C VAL A 264 15.64 -10.54 -18.56
N SER A 265 14.39 -10.69 -18.11
CA SER A 265 13.43 -11.62 -18.70
C SER A 265 13.24 -11.38 -20.19
N ASN A 266 13.03 -10.12 -20.60
CA ASN A 266 12.85 -9.80 -22.01
C ASN A 266 14.13 -10.04 -22.84
N LEU A 267 15.28 -9.57 -22.36
CA LEU A 267 16.57 -9.72 -23.04
C LEU A 267 17.01 -11.18 -23.18
N THR A 268 16.69 -12.04 -22.20
CA THR A 268 17.05 -13.47 -22.22
C THR A 268 15.94 -14.38 -22.72
N ARG A 269 14.76 -13.83 -23.02
CA ARG A 269 13.53 -14.59 -23.37
C ARG A 269 13.13 -15.64 -22.33
N ARG A 270 13.48 -15.42 -21.06
CA ARG A 270 13.13 -16.31 -19.94
C ARG A 270 11.88 -15.80 -19.23
N PRO A 271 10.79 -16.58 -19.15
CA PRO A 271 9.59 -16.12 -18.44
C PRO A 271 9.86 -15.85 -16.96
N VAL A 272 9.27 -14.78 -16.42
CA VAL A 272 9.21 -14.53 -14.98
C VAL A 272 8.07 -15.37 -14.40
N ARG A 273 8.32 -15.97 -13.24
CA ARG A 273 7.32 -16.65 -12.43
C ARG A 273 6.30 -15.64 -11.89
N LYS A 274 5.01 -15.82 -12.23
CA LYS A 274 3.95 -14.89 -11.82
C LYS A 274 3.55 -15.06 -10.35
N ASP A 275 3.87 -16.20 -9.74
CA ASP A 275 3.63 -16.50 -8.32
C ASP A 275 4.69 -15.89 -7.38
N VAL A 276 5.68 -15.18 -7.93
CA VAL A 276 6.74 -14.49 -7.21
C VAL A 276 6.49 -12.99 -7.25
N ALA A 277 6.37 -12.37 -6.08
CA ALA A 277 6.39 -10.91 -5.93
C ALA A 277 7.71 -10.45 -5.32
N MET A 278 8.15 -9.23 -5.64
CA MET A 278 9.44 -8.72 -5.15
C MET A 278 9.41 -7.22 -4.81
N THR A 279 10.26 -6.82 -3.87
CA THR A 279 10.52 -5.42 -3.52
C THR A 279 11.98 -5.27 -3.10
N GLY A 280 12.61 -4.17 -3.48
CA GLY A 280 14.01 -3.93 -3.17
C GLY A 280 14.59 -2.83 -4.05
N GLU A 281 15.40 -2.00 -3.45
CA GLU A 281 16.23 -1.03 -4.17
C GLU A 281 17.48 -1.73 -4.71
N ILE A 282 17.89 -1.41 -5.93
CA ILE A 282 19.05 -2.02 -6.59
C ILE A 282 20.17 -1.00 -6.74
N THR A 283 21.39 -1.41 -6.39
CA THR A 283 22.60 -0.61 -6.65
C THR A 283 23.24 -0.96 -8.00
N LEU A 284 24.15 -0.12 -8.49
CA LEU A 284 24.93 -0.40 -9.70
C LEU A 284 25.74 -1.70 -9.65
N ARG A 285 26.10 -2.15 -8.44
CA ARG A 285 26.83 -3.41 -8.21
C ARG A 285 25.91 -4.64 -8.13
N GLY A 286 24.61 -4.43 -8.08
CA GLY A 286 23.60 -5.47 -7.95
C GLY A 286 23.27 -5.84 -6.50
N ASN A 287 23.76 -5.12 -5.50
CA ASN A 287 23.31 -5.27 -4.11
C ASN A 287 21.88 -4.77 -3.95
N ILE A 288 21.13 -5.40 -3.05
CA ILE A 288 19.74 -5.06 -2.74
C ILE A 288 19.68 -4.37 -1.38
N LEU A 289 19.21 -3.13 -1.37
CA LEU A 289 19.12 -2.29 -0.17
C LEU A 289 17.74 -2.43 0.51
N PRO A 290 17.67 -2.19 1.84
CA PRO A 290 16.42 -2.27 2.58
C PRO A 290 15.38 -1.28 2.10
N ILE A 291 14.11 -1.61 2.32
CA ILE A 291 12.97 -0.80 1.91
C ILE A 291 12.04 -0.50 3.10
N GLY A 292 11.27 0.58 2.99
CA GLY A 292 10.21 0.90 3.94
C GLY A 292 8.88 0.16 3.66
N GLY A 293 8.00 0.14 4.65
CA GLY A 293 6.61 -0.30 4.50
C GLY A 293 6.42 -1.81 4.31
N LEU A 294 7.37 -2.64 4.74
CA LEU A 294 7.37 -4.09 4.48
C LEU A 294 6.06 -4.78 4.89
N LYS A 295 5.54 -4.49 6.09
CA LYS A 295 4.29 -5.07 6.60
C LYS A 295 3.14 -4.95 5.59
N SER A 296 2.91 -3.74 5.08
CA SER A 296 1.83 -3.48 4.13
C SER A 296 2.07 -4.15 2.77
N LYS A 297 3.31 -4.19 2.28
CA LYS A 297 3.70 -4.87 1.04
C LYS A 297 3.46 -6.38 1.12
N ILE A 298 3.82 -7.00 2.24
CA ILE A 298 3.61 -8.43 2.47
C ILE A 298 2.12 -8.77 2.59
N LEU A 299 1.33 -7.91 3.23
CA LEU A 299 -0.13 -8.07 3.28
C LEU A 299 -0.77 -7.95 1.89
N ALA A 300 -0.25 -7.08 1.01
CA ALA A 300 -0.70 -7.00 -0.37
C ALA A 300 -0.36 -8.27 -1.17
N ALA A 301 0.86 -8.80 -0.99
CA ALA A 301 1.28 -10.07 -1.57
C ALA A 301 0.36 -11.22 -1.15
N HIS A 302 0.02 -11.28 0.15
CA HIS A 302 -0.91 -12.25 0.71
C HIS A 302 -2.31 -12.11 0.10
N ARG A 303 -2.84 -10.89 0.01
CA ARG A 303 -4.16 -10.60 -0.59
C ARG A 303 -4.26 -11.09 -2.03
N ALA A 304 -3.23 -10.85 -2.83
CA ALA A 304 -3.17 -11.32 -4.22
C ALA A 304 -2.77 -12.81 -4.36
N ARG A 305 -2.61 -13.52 -3.24
CA ARG A 305 -2.27 -14.95 -3.20
C ARG A 305 -0.94 -15.29 -3.90
N MET A 306 0.05 -14.41 -3.75
CA MET A 306 1.42 -14.73 -4.14
C MET A 306 1.91 -15.93 -3.33
N LYS A 307 2.73 -16.79 -3.92
CA LYS A 307 3.31 -17.92 -3.19
C LYS A 307 4.64 -17.55 -2.56
N THR A 308 5.45 -16.82 -3.32
CA THR A 308 6.81 -16.46 -2.92
C THR A 308 6.95 -14.94 -2.91
N VAL A 309 7.58 -14.40 -1.88
CA VAL A 309 7.91 -12.97 -1.81
C VAL A 309 9.41 -12.78 -1.59
N LEU A 310 10.06 -12.02 -2.47
CA LEU A 310 11.47 -11.67 -2.37
C LEU A 310 11.62 -10.32 -1.68
N ILE A 311 12.38 -10.28 -0.59
CA ILE A 311 12.63 -9.07 0.19
C ILE A 311 14.12 -8.91 0.49
N PRO A 312 14.61 -7.68 0.73
CA PRO A 312 16.01 -7.46 1.10
C PRO A 312 16.34 -8.18 2.41
N ARG A 313 17.56 -8.73 2.53
CA ARG A 313 17.99 -9.42 3.76
C ARG A 313 17.97 -8.53 5.00
N GLU A 314 18.32 -7.25 4.85
CA GLU A 314 18.33 -6.29 5.96
C GLU A 314 16.94 -6.00 6.54
N ASN A 315 15.86 -6.32 5.81
CA ASN A 315 14.48 -6.21 6.27
C ASN A 315 13.99 -7.42 7.10
N GLU A 316 14.86 -8.40 7.42
CA GLU A 316 14.48 -9.57 8.21
C GLU A 316 13.88 -9.19 9.58
N LYS A 317 14.46 -8.17 10.24
CA LYS A 317 13.97 -7.64 11.52
C LYS A 317 12.51 -7.15 11.44
N ASP A 318 12.09 -6.61 10.31
CA ASP A 318 10.74 -6.06 10.12
C ASP A 318 9.69 -7.16 9.90
N LEU A 319 10.12 -8.43 9.78
CA LEU A 319 9.20 -9.56 9.71
C LEU A 319 8.46 -9.77 11.03
N GLU A 320 8.99 -9.32 12.16
CA GLU A 320 8.35 -9.44 13.48
C GLU A 320 6.98 -8.75 13.52
N ASP A 321 6.82 -7.64 12.80
CA ASP A 321 5.60 -6.85 12.72
C ASP A 321 4.48 -7.51 11.88
N ILE A 322 4.81 -8.60 11.19
CA ILE A 322 3.89 -9.28 10.27
C ILE A 322 3.12 -10.37 11.03
N PRO A 323 1.80 -10.47 10.90
CA PRO A 323 1.02 -11.52 11.56
C PRO A 323 1.54 -12.94 11.26
N LYS A 324 1.61 -13.81 12.28
CA LYS A 324 2.16 -15.18 12.16
C LYS A 324 1.41 -16.05 11.13
N ASN A 325 0.11 -15.85 10.99
CA ASN A 325 -0.71 -16.54 9.98
C ASN A 325 -0.26 -16.18 8.55
N VAL A 326 0.00 -14.90 8.27
CA VAL A 326 0.48 -14.44 6.96
C VAL A 326 1.88 -14.98 6.67
N ARG A 327 2.79 -14.95 7.66
CA ARG A 327 4.15 -15.50 7.53
C ARG A 327 4.18 -17.01 7.25
N LYS A 328 3.15 -17.75 7.67
CA LYS A 328 3.05 -19.21 7.42
C LYS A 328 2.51 -19.54 6.03
N GLU A 329 1.72 -18.65 5.44
CA GLU A 329 1.10 -18.87 4.12
C GLU A 329 1.97 -18.40 2.95
N LEU A 330 2.94 -17.51 3.21
CA LEU A 330 3.89 -16.98 2.21
C LEU A 330 5.28 -17.59 2.38
N ASP A 331 5.90 -17.99 1.27
CA ASP A 331 7.33 -18.34 1.23
C ASP A 331 8.17 -17.06 1.06
N ILE A 332 8.59 -16.47 2.17
CA ILE A 332 9.40 -15.24 2.17
C ILE A 332 10.88 -15.62 1.99
N LYS A 333 11.52 -15.08 0.95
CA LYS A 333 12.94 -15.28 0.65
C LYS A 333 13.73 -13.99 0.83
N LEU A 334 14.76 -14.05 1.68
CA LEU A 334 15.70 -12.96 1.94
C LEU A 334 16.83 -12.97 0.89
N VAL A 335 16.92 -11.89 0.11
CA VAL A 335 17.90 -11.75 -0.96
C VAL A 335 18.90 -10.62 -0.68
N ASN A 336 20.18 -10.82 -1.05
CA ASN A 336 21.22 -9.77 -0.92
C ASN A 336 21.54 -9.09 -2.24
N ASN A 337 21.38 -9.81 -3.34
CA ASN A 337 21.85 -9.38 -4.65
C ASN A 337 20.88 -9.79 -5.75
N MET A 338 21.02 -9.12 -6.88
CA MET A 338 20.14 -9.31 -8.03
C MET A 338 20.32 -10.70 -8.68
N ASP A 339 21.47 -11.34 -8.55
CA ASP A 339 21.68 -12.70 -9.06
C ASP A 339 20.76 -13.72 -8.33
N GLU A 340 20.62 -13.60 -7.01
CA GLU A 340 19.68 -14.39 -6.21
C GLU A 340 18.22 -14.17 -6.65
N VAL A 341 17.84 -12.90 -6.87
CA VAL A 341 16.50 -12.54 -7.37
C VAL A 341 16.22 -13.20 -8.71
N LEU A 342 17.13 -13.04 -9.68
CA LEU A 342 16.98 -13.60 -11.02
C LEU A 342 16.91 -15.13 -11.01
N LYS A 343 17.68 -15.79 -10.12
CA LYS A 343 17.65 -17.25 -9.96
C LYS A 343 16.30 -17.76 -9.45
N ILE A 344 15.66 -17.04 -8.53
CA ILE A 344 14.38 -17.45 -7.95
C ILE A 344 13.20 -17.08 -8.88
N ALA A 345 13.26 -15.89 -9.50
CA ALA A 345 12.15 -15.32 -10.25
C ALA A 345 12.08 -15.80 -11.71
N LEU A 346 13.20 -16.07 -12.38
CA LEU A 346 13.21 -16.47 -13.78
C LEU A 346 13.13 -18.00 -13.93
N MET A 347 12.25 -18.45 -14.82
CA MET A 347 12.24 -19.85 -15.24
C MET A 347 13.48 -20.18 -16.09
N GLU A 348 13.81 -21.46 -16.20
CA GLU A 348 14.78 -21.91 -17.21
C GLU A 348 14.22 -21.58 -18.60
N GLY A 349 15.04 -20.98 -19.45
CA GLY A 349 14.65 -20.68 -20.82
C GLY A 349 14.41 -21.97 -21.59
N LYS A 350 13.34 -22.03 -22.39
CA LYS A 350 13.26 -23.04 -23.45
C LYS A 350 14.44 -22.77 -24.40
N LYS A 351 15.32 -23.76 -24.56
CA LYS A 351 16.41 -23.73 -25.54
C LYS A 351 15.87 -23.51 -26.94
#